data_AF-A0A966SMS8-F1
#
_entry.id   AF-A0A966SMS8-F1
#
_cell.length_a   1.000
_cell.length_b   1.000
_cell.length_c   1.000
_cell.angle_alpha   90.00
_cell.angle_beta   90.00
_cell.angle_gamma   90.00
#
_symmetry.space_group_name_H-M   'P 1'
#
loop_
_entity.id
_entity.type
_entity.pdbx_description
1 polymer ?
#
loop_
_entity_poly.entity_id
_entity_poly.type
_entity_poly.pdbx_seq_one_letter_code
_entity_poly.pdbx_strand_id
1 'polypeptide(L)'
;MSVLDKPSVPEITPAIRTAAQIKQNARATYQAMMNAFEQNARLFWKNPQSRPSDLSAALGTDAAEVFALHAKLGSILEEVKPGCTADALKLVGNFTVNSDGTVTINSPFAESSSTSA
;
A
#
# COMPACT_ATOMS: atom_id res chain seq x y z
N MET A 1 -36.08 18.04 -42.46
CA MET A 1 -35.06 17.98 -41.40
C MET A 1 -33.97 17.02 -41.84
N SER A 2 -32.77 17.55 -42.10
CA SER A 2 -31.61 16.85 -42.65
C SER A 2 -30.80 16.17 -41.54
N VAL A 3 -30.05 15.12 -41.89
CA VAL A 3 -29.00 14.56 -41.01
C VAL A 3 -27.87 15.56 -40.76
N LEU A 4 -27.76 16.59 -41.62
CA LEU A 4 -26.85 17.73 -41.48
C LEU A 4 -27.28 18.72 -40.38
N ASP A 5 -28.54 18.65 -39.92
CA ASP A 5 -29.09 19.56 -38.90
C ASP A 5 -28.97 19.00 -37.48
N LYS A 6 -28.47 17.76 -37.34
CA LYS A 6 -28.23 17.14 -36.03
C LYS A 6 -26.78 17.40 -35.64
N PRO A 7 -26.48 17.90 -34.43
CA PRO A 7 -25.11 17.88 -33.94
C PRO A 7 -24.59 16.43 -34.00
N SER A 8 -23.59 16.20 -34.84
CA SER A 8 -23.03 14.87 -35.15
C SER A 8 -22.20 14.28 -34.01
N VAL A 9 -22.02 15.04 -32.93
CA VAL A 9 -21.22 14.67 -31.77
C VAL A 9 -21.98 15.12 -30.52
N PRO A 10 -22.16 14.26 -29.50
CA PRO A 10 -22.77 14.68 -28.24
C PRO A 10 -21.99 15.86 -27.66
N GLU A 11 -22.69 16.96 -27.37
CA GLU A 11 -22.08 18.16 -26.80
C GLU A 11 -21.47 17.82 -25.44
N ILE A 12 -20.13 17.80 -25.35
CA ILE A 12 -19.44 17.57 -24.09
C ILE A 12 -19.56 18.86 -23.26
N THR A 13 -20.58 18.88 -22.41
CA THR A 13 -20.80 20.00 -21.49
C THR A 13 -19.59 20.19 -20.55
N PRO A 14 -19.37 21.41 -20.03
CA PRO A 14 -18.35 21.64 -19.00
C PRO A 14 -18.46 20.66 -17.82
N ALA A 15 -19.69 20.33 -17.39
CA ALA A 15 -19.93 19.37 -16.31
C ALA A 15 -19.41 17.96 -16.64
N ILE A 16 -19.57 17.49 -17.89
CA ILE A 16 -19.04 16.18 -18.32
C ILE A 16 -17.50 16.17 -18.27
N ARG A 17 -16.85 17.26 -18.71
CA ARG A 17 -15.38 17.40 -18.64
C ARG A 17 -14.89 17.36 -17.19
N THR A 18 -15.51 18.14 -16.31
CA THR A 18 -15.15 18.16 -14.89
C THR A 18 -15.37 16.80 -14.23
N ALA A 19 -16.48 16.12 -14.52
CA ALA A 19 -16.74 14.79 -13.99
C ALA A 19 -15.69 13.76 -14.47
N ALA A 20 -15.28 13.83 -15.74
CA ALA A 20 -14.21 12.98 -16.27
C ALA A 20 -12.86 13.24 -15.56
N GLN A 21 -12.53 14.51 -15.31
CA GLN A 21 -11.33 14.88 -14.57
C GLN A 21 -11.34 14.34 -13.14
N ILE A 22 -12.46 14.47 -12.42
CA ILE A 22 -12.61 13.96 -11.04
C ILE A 22 -12.41 12.44 -11.03
N LYS A 23 -13.03 11.71 -11.97
CA LYS A 23 -12.86 10.26 -12.09
C LYS A 23 -11.40 9.86 -12.34
N GLN A 24 -10.71 10.59 -13.23
CA GLN A 24 -9.31 10.33 -13.53
C GLN A 24 -8.41 10.62 -12.33
N ASN A 25 -8.65 11.72 -11.62
CA ASN A 25 -7.91 12.09 -10.42
C ASN A 25 -8.09 11.03 -9.33
N ALA A 26 -9.32 10.61 -9.04
CA ALA A 26 -9.59 9.58 -8.03
C ALA A 26 -8.86 8.26 -8.35
N ARG A 27 -8.88 7.83 -9.61
CA ARG A 27 -8.14 6.63 -10.06
C ARG A 27 -6.63 6.79 -9.86
N ALA A 28 -6.07 7.93 -10.27
CA ALA A 28 -4.65 8.20 -10.13
C ALA A 28 -4.21 8.22 -8.66
N THR A 29 -4.99 8.84 -7.77
CA THR A 29 -4.72 8.85 -6.33
C THR A 29 -4.74 7.44 -5.75
N TYR A 30 -5.73 6.62 -6.09
CA TYR A 30 -5.78 5.22 -5.65
C TYR A 30 -4.55 4.42 -6.11
N GLN A 31 -4.14 4.58 -7.37
CA GLN A 31 -2.95 3.92 -7.91
C GLN A 31 -1.66 4.39 -7.21
N ALA A 32 -1.54 5.68 -6.91
CA ALA A 32 -0.41 6.21 -6.17
C ALA A 32 -0.32 5.63 -4.75
N MET A 33 -1.46 5.54 -4.04
CA MET A 33 -1.52 4.92 -2.72
C MET A 33 -1.14 3.44 -2.76
N MET A 34 -1.63 2.68 -3.74
CA MET A 34 -1.29 1.28 -3.92
C MET A 34 0.21 1.07 -4.16
N ASN A 35 0.78 1.84 -5.08
CA ASN A 35 2.20 1.74 -5.42
C ASN A 35 3.09 2.06 -4.22
N ALA A 36 2.76 3.10 -3.45
CA ALA A 36 3.48 3.45 -2.24
C ALA A 36 3.37 2.35 -1.17
N PHE A 37 2.18 1.79 -0.97
CA PHE A 37 1.95 0.69 -0.03
C PHE A 37 2.78 -0.56 -0.40
N GLU A 38 2.73 -0.99 -1.66
CA GLU A 38 3.50 -2.12 -2.16
C GLU A 38 5.01 -1.88 -2.09
N GLN A 39 5.47 -0.69 -2.48
CA GLN A 39 6.88 -0.33 -2.44
C GLN A 39 7.40 -0.39 -1.01
N ASN A 40 6.68 0.17 -0.04
CA ASN A 40 7.08 0.14 1.37
C ASN A 40 7.08 -1.28 1.92
N ALA A 41 6.08 -2.11 1.58
CA ALA A 41 6.07 -3.51 1.97
C ALA A 41 7.29 -4.27 1.40
N ARG A 42 7.64 -4.04 0.13
CA ARG A 42 8.84 -4.65 -0.48
C ARG A 42 10.13 -4.13 0.13
N LEU A 43 10.24 -2.84 0.40
CA LEU A 43 11.40 -2.21 1.05
C LEU A 43 11.62 -2.72 2.47
N PHE A 44 10.57 -3.13 3.16
CA PHE A 44 10.71 -3.70 4.50
C PHE A 44 11.01 -5.20 4.46
N TRP A 45 10.24 -5.97 3.69
CA TRP A 45 10.27 -7.44 3.74
C TRP A 45 11.22 -8.10 2.74
N LYS A 46 11.55 -7.41 1.63
CA LYS A 46 12.36 -7.96 0.52
C LYS A 46 13.62 -7.15 0.26
N ASN A 47 14.09 -6.38 1.23
CA ASN A 47 15.31 -5.59 1.07
C ASN A 47 16.54 -6.52 1.02
N PRO A 48 17.32 -6.52 -0.06
CA PRO A 48 18.52 -7.35 -0.14
C PRO A 48 19.67 -6.83 0.74
N GLN A 49 19.60 -5.59 1.24
CA GLN A 49 20.67 -4.95 2.02
C GLN A 49 20.44 -5.00 3.53
N SER A 50 19.23 -5.30 4.00
CA SER A 50 18.90 -5.27 5.43
C SER A 50 17.78 -6.25 5.74
N ARG A 51 17.84 -6.89 6.91
CA ARG A 51 16.78 -7.80 7.36
C ARG A 51 15.62 -7.00 7.96
N PRO A 52 14.39 -7.55 7.95
CA PRO A 52 13.24 -6.91 8.62
C PRO A 52 13.49 -6.59 10.09
N SER A 53 14.22 -7.45 10.82
CA SER A 53 14.59 -7.21 12.22
C SER A 53 15.53 -6.01 12.38
N ASP A 54 16.55 -5.89 11.52
CA ASP A 54 17.46 -4.73 11.52
C ASP A 54 16.72 -3.44 11.22
N LEU A 55 15.79 -3.47 10.26
CA LEU A 55 14.95 -2.31 9.91
C LEU A 55 14.00 -1.94 11.06
N SER A 56 13.37 -2.92 11.73
CA SER A 56 12.53 -2.65 12.90
C SER A 56 13.32 -2.07 14.07
N ALA A 57 14.56 -2.55 14.29
CA ALA A 57 15.44 -2.01 15.31
C ALA A 57 15.87 -0.57 14.98
N ALA A 58 16.16 -0.28 13.71
CA ALA A 58 16.48 1.06 13.25
C ALA A 58 15.30 2.05 13.35
N LEU A 59 14.06 1.57 13.19
CA LEU A 59 12.85 2.35 13.43
C LEU A 59 12.62 2.63 14.94
N GLY A 60 13.15 1.78 15.82
CA GLY A 60 13.07 1.97 17.26
C GLY A 60 11.63 2.10 17.75
N THR A 61 11.35 3.14 18.55
CA THR A 61 10.03 3.41 19.14
C THR A 61 8.98 3.84 18.12
N ASP A 62 9.40 4.29 16.93
CA ASP A 62 8.48 4.71 15.87
C ASP A 62 7.90 3.51 15.11
N ALA A 63 8.50 2.31 15.27
CA ALA A 63 8.10 1.10 14.58
C ALA A 63 6.61 0.80 14.79
N ALA A 64 6.08 0.93 16.02
CA ALA A 64 4.67 0.66 16.28
C ALA A 64 3.73 1.58 15.46
N GLU A 65 4.04 2.87 15.40
CA GLU A 65 3.22 3.85 14.66
C GLU A 65 3.30 3.62 13.15
N VAL A 66 4.51 3.36 12.63
CA VAL A 66 4.73 3.09 11.20
C VAL A 66 3.97 1.84 10.75
N PHE A 67 4.03 0.76 11.52
CA PHE A 67 3.32 -0.47 11.21
C PHE A 67 1.81 -0.31 11.33
N ALA A 68 1.32 0.42 12.34
CA ALA A 68 -0.09 0.71 12.49
C ALA A 68 -0.64 1.56 11.33
N LEU A 69 0.13 2.55 10.87
CA LEU A 69 -0.24 3.37 9.71
C LEU A 69 -0.28 2.53 8.43
N HIS A 70 0.73 1.69 8.20
CA HIS A 70 0.79 0.79 7.05
C HIS A 70 -0.40 -0.18 7.06
N ALA A 71 -0.72 -0.79 8.20
CA ALA A 71 -1.87 -1.67 8.36
C ALA A 71 -3.20 -0.97 8.01
N LYS A 72 -3.41 0.26 8.53
CA LYS A 72 -4.63 1.06 8.22
C LYS A 72 -4.74 1.38 6.73
N LEU A 73 -3.63 1.77 6.09
CA LEU A 73 -3.60 2.02 4.65
C LEU A 73 -3.95 0.76 3.85
N GLY A 74 -3.41 -0.40 4.26
CA GLY A 74 -3.76 -1.68 3.67
C GLY A 74 -5.25 -1.99 3.77
N SER A 75 -5.86 -1.77 4.94
CA SER A 75 -7.30 -1.96 5.15
C SER A 75 -8.15 -1.05 4.24
N ILE A 76 -7.77 0.23 4.10
CA ILE A 76 -8.48 1.17 3.22
C ILE A 76 -8.41 0.70 1.76
N LEU A 77 -7.22 0.28 1.30
CA LEU A 77 -7.04 -0.21 -0.07
C LEU A 77 -7.89 -1.46 -0.34
N GLU A 78 -7.92 -2.39 0.62
CA GLU A 78 -8.70 -3.62 0.55
C GLU A 78 -10.22 -3.37 0.55
N GLU A 79 -10.69 -2.39 1.33
CA GLU A 79 -12.09 -1.95 1.34
C GLU A 79 -12.52 -1.38 -0.02
N VAL A 80 -11.64 -0.60 -0.66
CA VAL A 80 -11.91 -0.01 -1.99
C VAL A 80 -11.86 -1.06 -3.10
N LYS A 81 -10.92 -2.00 -3.04
CA LYS A 81 -10.80 -3.10 -4.01
C LYS A 81 -10.34 -4.39 -3.31
N PRO A 82 -11.25 -5.31 -3.02
CA PRO A 82 -10.88 -6.59 -2.40
C PRO A 82 -9.86 -7.38 -3.24
N GLY A 83 -8.92 -8.02 -2.56
CA GLY A 83 -7.83 -8.82 -3.10
C GLY A 83 -6.64 -8.03 -3.63
N CYS A 84 -6.65 -6.69 -3.53
CA CYS A 84 -5.60 -5.86 -4.13
C CYS A 84 -4.32 -5.80 -3.30
N THR A 85 -4.42 -6.02 -1.98
CA THR A 85 -3.26 -6.02 -1.08
C THR A 85 -2.74 -7.44 -0.79
N ALA A 86 -3.33 -8.48 -1.39
CA ALA A 86 -3.04 -9.88 -1.06
C ALA A 86 -1.55 -10.23 -1.16
N ASP A 87 -0.83 -9.70 -2.14
CA ASP A 87 0.61 -9.97 -2.29
C ASP A 87 1.48 -9.21 -1.29
N ALA A 88 1.03 -8.06 -0.80
CA ALA A 88 1.69 -7.32 0.28
C ALA A 88 1.33 -7.90 1.65
N LEU A 89 0.08 -8.33 1.88
CA LEU A 89 -0.35 -9.02 3.10
C LEU A 89 0.35 -10.37 3.27
N LYS A 90 0.65 -11.09 2.19
CA LYS A 90 1.52 -12.29 2.22
C LYS A 90 2.94 -11.97 2.70
N LEU A 91 3.38 -10.72 2.61
CA LEU A 91 4.71 -10.27 3.04
C LEU A 91 4.72 -9.69 4.43
N VAL A 92 3.61 -9.15 4.92
CA VAL A 92 3.47 -8.70 6.31
C VAL A 92 3.53 -9.92 7.22
N GLY A 93 4.76 -10.23 7.65
CA GLY A 93 5.06 -11.28 8.60
C GLY A 93 4.53 -10.90 9.98
N ASN A 94 4.07 -11.92 10.70
CA ASN A 94 3.60 -11.85 12.08
C ASN A 94 4.57 -11.01 12.94
N PHE A 95 4.08 -10.01 13.68
CA PHE A 95 4.90 -9.13 14.52
C PHE A 95 4.20 -8.85 15.85
N THR A 96 4.99 -8.57 16.89
CA THR A 96 4.48 -8.16 18.21
C THR A 96 4.91 -6.73 18.48
N VAL A 97 3.96 -5.90 18.90
CA VAL A 97 4.25 -4.56 19.43
C VAL A 97 4.54 -4.68 20.93
N ASN A 98 5.69 -4.16 21.36
CA ASN A 98 6.10 -4.14 22.75
C ASN A 98 5.53 -2.90 23.48
N SER A 99 5.50 -2.93 24.81
CA SER A 99 4.95 -1.84 25.62
C SER A 99 5.72 -0.52 25.54
N ASP A 100 6.96 -0.57 25.04
CA ASP A 100 7.84 0.59 24.82
C ASP A 100 7.71 1.21 23.41
N GLY A 101 6.80 0.69 22.57
CA GLY A 101 6.59 1.16 21.20
C GLY A 101 7.50 0.52 20.15
N THR A 102 8.44 -0.35 20.56
CA THR A 102 9.24 -1.14 19.61
C THR A 102 8.43 -2.30 19.03
N VAL A 103 8.91 -2.87 17.92
CA VAL A 103 8.27 -4.02 17.26
C VAL A 103 9.27 -5.18 17.16
N THR A 104 8.81 -6.38 17.51
CA THR A 104 9.53 -7.64 17.30
C THR A 104 8.92 -8.41 16.13
N ILE A 105 9.74 -8.80 15.16
CA ILE A 105 9.30 -9.56 13.99
C ILE A 105 9.25 -11.05 14.36
N ASN A 106 8.05 -11.63 14.39
CA ASN A 106 7.81 -13.06 14.63
C ASN A 106 7.80 -13.81 13.29
N SER A 107 8.93 -13.91 12.62
CA SER A 107 8.98 -14.56 11.30
C SER A 107 8.53 -16.04 11.38
N PRO A 108 7.69 -16.56 10.45
CA PRO A 108 7.50 -18.00 10.27
C PRO A 108 8.68 -18.66 9.53
N PHE A 109 9.57 -17.87 8.91
CA PHE A 109 10.86 -18.35 8.46
C PHE A 109 11.79 -18.34 9.64
N ALA A 110 12.01 -19.53 10.22
CA ALA A 110 13.01 -19.78 11.23
C ALA A 110 14.29 -19.06 10.84
N GLU A 111 14.64 -18.03 11.61
CA GLU A 111 15.98 -17.47 11.59
C GLU A 111 16.88 -18.65 11.93
N SER A 112 17.54 -19.22 10.92
CA SER A 112 18.59 -20.20 11.13
C SER A 112 19.69 -19.46 11.88
N SER A 113 19.61 -19.50 13.21
CA SER A 113 20.67 -19.14 14.13
C SER A 113 21.90 -19.90 13.65
N SER A 114 22.83 -19.20 13.01
CA SER A 114 24.18 -19.68 12.79
C SER A 114 24.78 -19.87 14.18
N THR A 115 24.65 -21.08 14.71
CA THR A 115 25.38 -21.52 15.89
C THR A 115 26.83 -21.62 15.45
N SER A 116 27.62 -20.60 15.75
CA SER A 116 29.07 -20.75 15.81
C SER A 116 29.39 -21.62 17.03
N ALA A 117 29.85 -22.83 16.76
CA ALA A 117 30.64 -23.65 17.66
C ALA A 117 31.78 -24.27 16.84
#